data_AF-A0A4D6CB73-F1
#
_entry.id   AF-A0A4D6CB73-F1
#
_cell.length_a   1.000
_cell.length_b   1.000
_cell.length_c   1.000
_cell.angle_alpha   90.00
_cell.angle_beta   90.00
_cell.angle_gamma   90.00
#
_symmetry.space_group_name_H-M   'P 1'
#
loop_
_entity.id
_entity.type
_entity.pdbx_description
1 polymer ?
#
loop_
_entity_poly.entity_id
_entity_poly.type
_entity_poly.pdbx_seq_one_letter_code
_entity_poly.pdbx_strand_id
1 'polypeptide(L)' 'AVYYAMVRMAQDFSTRALLVDGHGNFGSVDGDSPAAMRYTEAKMSKLSLELL' A
#
# COMPACT_ATOMS: atom_id res chain seq x y z
N ALA A 1 -8.68 -3.26 -10.13
CA ALA A 1 -7.95 -4.46 -9.65
C ALA A 1 -6.51 -4.12 -9.26
N VAL A 2 -5.65 -3.66 -10.19
CA VAL A 2 -4.21 -3.42 -9.94
C VAL A 2 -3.95 -2.40 -8.82
N TYR A 3 -4.57 -1.21 -8.87
CA TYR A 3 -4.36 -0.18 -7.84
C TYR A 3 -4.74 -0.67 -6.44
N TYR A 4 -5.89 -1.34 -6.30
CA TYR A 4 -6.33 -1.88 -5.01
C TYR A 4 -5.41 -2.98 -4.47
N ALA A 5 -4.78 -3.79 -5.35
CA ALA A 5 -3.76 -4.75 -4.91
C ALA A 5 -2.54 -4.04 -4.34
N MET A 6 -2.06 -2.99 -5.01
CA MET A 6 -0.96 -2.14 -4.52
C MET A 6 -1.31 -1.48 -3.18
N VAL A 7 -2.51 -0.89 -3.06
CA VAL A 7 -2.99 -0.27 -1.82
C VAL A 7 -2.99 -1.27 -0.66
N ARG A 8 -3.50 -2.49 -0.88
CA ARG A 8 -3.56 -3.50 0.17
C ARG A 8 -2.17 -3.94 0.67
N MET A 9 -1.15 -3.88 -0.18
CA MET A 9 0.25 -4.18 0.18
C MET A 9 0.96 -3.04 0.93
N ALA A 10 0.36 -1.84 0.97
CA ALA A 10 0.86 -0.65 1.65
C ALA A 10 0.15 -0.39 3.00
N GLN A 11 -0.88 -1.16 3.34
CA GLN A 11 -1.65 -1.03 4.59
C GLN A 11 -1.07 -1.92 5.70
N ASP A 12 -0.57 -1.31 6.77
CA ASP A 12 0.05 -2.01 7.91
C ASP A 12 -0.93 -2.87 8.72
N PHE A 13 -2.22 -2.53 8.66
CA PHE A 13 -3.30 -3.33 9.23
C PHE A 13 -3.75 -4.50 8.33
N SER A 14 -3.35 -4.54 7.05
CA SER A 14 -3.74 -5.59 6.11
C SER A 14 -2.72 -6.73 6.03
N THR A 15 -1.44 -6.46 6.21
CA THR A 15 -0.37 -7.46 6.16
C THR A 15 0.65 -7.25 7.28
N ARG A 16 1.22 -8.35 7.79
CA ARG A 16 2.23 -8.27 8.86
C ARG A 16 3.52 -7.58 8.43
N ALA A 17 3.89 -7.72 7.16
CA ALA A 17 5.03 -7.04 6.56
C ALA A 17 4.57 -6.34 5.29
N LEU A 18 4.93 -5.06 5.17
CA LEU A 18 4.59 -4.25 4.00
C LEU A 18 5.49 -4.63 2.83
N LEU A 19 4.88 -4.83 1.67
CA LEU A 19 5.61 -5.03 0.40
C LEU A 19 5.64 -3.75 -0.44
N VAL A 20 4.83 -2.77 -0.07
CA VAL A 20 4.84 -1.44 -0.68
C VAL A 20 5.05 -0.42 0.42
N ASP A 21 6.05 0.45 0.23
CA ASP A 21 6.22 1.66 1.04
C ASP A 21 5.46 2.79 0.33
N GLY A 22 4.32 3.15 0.90
CA GLY A 22 3.37 4.10 0.33
C GLY A 22 3.38 5.44 1.06
N HIS A 23 3.23 6.53 0.30
CA HIS A 23 3.06 7.88 0.83
C HIS A 23 1.76 8.51 0.31
N GLY A 24 0.95 9.05 1.22
CA GLY A 24 -0.40 9.56 0.95
C GLY A 24 -1.48 8.81 1.72
N ASN A 25 -2.75 8.97 1.33
CA ASN A 25 -3.88 8.30 1.98
C ASN A 25 -4.16 6.93 1.33
N PHE A 26 -3.84 5.86 2.06
CA PHE A 26 -4.05 4.46 1.67
C PHE A 26 -5.28 3.81 2.34
N GLY A 27 -6.17 4.62 2.90
CA GLY A 27 -7.35 4.17 3.64
C GLY A 27 -7.05 3.88 5.10
N SER A 28 -8.09 3.50 5.84
CA SER A 28 -8.03 3.27 7.29
C SER A 28 -8.71 1.95 7.68
N VAL A 29 -8.44 1.49 8.91
CA VAL A 29 -9.14 0.34 9.51
C VAL A 29 -10.63 0.63 9.74
N ASP A 30 -11.00 1.90 9.86
CA ASP A 30 -12.38 2.36 10.06
C ASP A 30 -13.22 2.32 8.76
N GLY A 31 -12.60 1.95 7.65
CA GLY A 31 -13.27 1.76 6.35
C GLY A 31 -13.16 2.94 5.40
N ASP A 32 -12.32 3.94 5.70
CA ASP A 32 -12.05 5.01 4.74
C ASP A 32 -11.36 4.46 3.51
N SER A 33 -11.86 4.86 2.34
CA SER A 33 -11.27 4.47 1.06
C SER A 33 -9.93 5.17 0.83
N PRO A 34 -8.98 4.53 0.13
CA PRO A 34 -7.75 5.18 -0.30
C PRO A 34 -8.06 6.35 -1.24
N ALA A 35 -7.15 7.32 -1.30
CA ALA A 35 -7.24 8.39 -2.29
C ALA A 35 -7.13 7.83 -3.72
N ALA A 36 -7.44 8.66 -4.73
CA ALA A 36 -7.20 8.29 -6.12
C ALA A 36 -5.70 8.18 -6.41
N MET A 37 -5.30 7.31 -7.34
CA MET A 37 -3.91 6.99 -7.66
C MET A 37 -2.99 8.20 -7.95
N ARG A 38 -3.55 9.30 -8.46
CA ARG A 38 -2.83 10.55 -8.75
C ARG A 38 -2.41 11.34 -7.49
N TYR A 39 -2.86 10.92 -6.31
CA TYR A 39 -2.59 11.55 -5.02
C TYR A 39 -1.83 10.61 -4.06
N THR A 40 -1.30 9.50 -4.57
CA THR A 40 -0.54 8.52 -3.79
C THR A 40 0.77 8.21 -4.49
N GLU A 41 1.85 8.10 -3.74
CA GLU A 41 3.15 7.64 -4.21
C GLU A 41 3.45 6.26 -3.60
N ALA A 42 4.18 5.43 -4.33
CA ALA A 42 4.50 4.08 -3.89
C ALA A 42 5.87 3.66 -4.42
N LYS A 43 6.63 2.95 -3.58
CA LYS A 43 7.87 2.26 -3.96
C LYS A 43 7.95 0.88 -3.33
N MET A 44 8.85 0.04 -3.83
CA MET A 44 9.10 -1.27 -3.21
C MET A 44 9.69 -1.09 -1.82
N SER A 45 9.17 -1.86 -0.86
CA SER A 45 9.81 -2.01 0.45
C SER A 45 11.15 -2.74 0.30
N LYS A 46 12.01 -2.66 1.31
CA LYS A 46 13.25 -3.46 1.34
C LYS A 46 12.97 -4.97 1.29
N LEU A 47 11.94 -5.44 1.99
CA LEU A 47 11.55 -6.86 2.00
C LEU A 47 11.14 -7.35 0.62
N SER A 48 10.51 -6.49 -0.18
CA SER A 48 10.06 -6.84 -1.52
C SER A 48 11.22 -7.15 -2.45
N LEU A 49 12.38 -6.53 -2.23
CA LEU A 49 13.58 -6.78 -3.02
C LEU A 49 14.17 -8.17 -2.77
N GLU A 50 13.92 -8.77 -1.60
CA GLU A 50 14.34 -10.14 -1.26
C GLU A 50 13.43 -11.22 -1.88
N LEU A 51 12.28 -10.82 -2.46
CA LEU A 51 11.29 -11.72 -3.07
C LEU A 51 11.34 -11.72 -4.61
N LEU A 52 12.23 -10.92 -5.20
CA LEU A 52 12.45 -10.80 -6.63
C LEU A 52 13.56 -11.76 -7.10
#